data_AF-A0A2S9GEF0-F1
#
_entry.id   AF-A0A2S9GEF0-F1
#
_cell.length_a   1.000
_cell.length_b   1.000
_cell.length_c   1.000
_cell.angle_alpha   90.00
_cell.angle_beta   90.00
_cell.angle_gamma   90.00
#
_symmetry.space_group_name_H-M   'P 1'
#
loop_
_entity.id
_entity.type
_entity.pdbx_description
1 polymer ?
#
loop_
_entity_poly.entity_id
_entity_poly.type
_entity_poly.pdbx_seq_one_letter_code
_entity_poly.pdbx_strand_id
1 'polypeptide(L)'
;DYRTADRYGFTPPGHRQGRGTDRRVLEVLGEQPFRADLLASGGLDDRRMSNNYLADAEALMADAVGADEAWFSTCGSSLSVKAA
;
A
#
# COMPACT_ATOMS: atom_id res chain seq x y z
N ASP A 1 10.61 -1.73 -7.75
CA ASP A 1 10.68 -0.71 -8.81
C ASP A 1 10.49 0.73 -8.33
N TYR A 2 9.37 1.09 -7.70
CA TYR A 2 9.08 2.48 -7.31
C TYR A 2 10.18 3.16 -6.47
N ARG A 3 10.64 2.49 -5.40
CA ARG A 3 11.70 3.00 -4.52
C ARG A 3 13.06 3.09 -5.22
N THR A 4 13.40 2.08 -6.02
CA THR A 4 14.66 2.03 -6.78
C THR A 4 14.73 3.16 -7.81
N ALA A 5 13.59 3.53 -8.39
CA ALA A 5 13.48 4.63 -9.34
C ALA A 5 13.37 6.02 -8.65
N ASP A 6 13.53 6.08 -7.32
CA ASP A 6 13.40 7.29 -6.49
C ASP A 6 12.20 8.17 -6.86
N ARG A 7 11.06 7.53 -7.14
CA ARG A 7 9.87 8.26 -7.58
C ARG A 7 9.31 9.09 -6.45
N TYR A 8 8.98 10.34 -6.78
CA TYR A 8 8.30 11.28 -5.91
C TYR A 8 7.14 11.91 -6.67
N GLY A 9 5.93 11.48 -6.35
CA GLY A 9 4.71 12.12 -6.87
C GLY A 9 4.41 13.41 -6.10
N PHE A 10 4.01 14.47 -6.80
CA PHE A 10 3.40 15.66 -6.19
C PHE A 10 1.93 15.43 -5.79
N THR A 11 1.64 14.21 -5.33
CA THR A 11 0.35 13.72 -4.90
C THR A 11 0.39 13.46 -3.39
N PRO A 12 -0.77 13.21 -2.74
CA PRO A 12 -0.77 12.63 -1.40
C PRO A 12 0.08 11.35 -1.32
N PRO A 13 0.56 10.95 -0.13
CA PRO A 13 0.36 11.60 1.17
C PRO A 13 1.22 12.86 1.46
N GLY A 14 0.65 13.82 2.21
CA GLY A 14 1.25 15.15 2.46
C GLY A 14 2.52 15.17 3.31
N HIS A 15 2.85 14.08 4.01
CA HIS A 15 4.11 13.94 4.75
C HIS A 15 5.32 13.69 3.83
N ARG A 16 5.11 13.57 2.51
CA ARG A 16 6.16 13.57 1.47
C ARG A 16 7.25 12.54 1.72
N GLN A 17 6.85 11.30 1.98
CA GLN A 17 7.74 10.18 2.29
C GLN A 17 8.61 10.39 3.54
N GLY A 18 8.13 11.21 4.50
CA GLY A 18 8.80 11.47 5.77
C GLY A 18 9.34 12.89 5.89
N ARG A 19 9.59 13.58 4.76
CA ARG A 19 10.17 14.94 4.73
C ARG A 19 9.31 16.00 5.44
N GLY A 20 8.00 15.82 5.43
CA GLY A 20 7.05 16.70 6.11
C GLY A 20 6.67 16.24 7.52
N THR A 21 7.35 15.22 8.07
CA THR A 21 7.00 14.62 9.36
C THR A 21 7.80 15.28 10.49
N ASP A 22 7.15 15.49 11.64
CA ASP A 22 7.81 15.98 12.86
C ASP A 22 8.95 15.03 13.28
N ARG A 23 10.10 15.60 13.66
CA ARG A 23 11.28 14.84 14.07
C ARG A 23 10.98 13.83 15.17
N ARG A 24 10.13 14.19 16.15
CA ARG A 24 9.77 13.33 17.28
C ARG A 24 9.06 12.05 16.84
N VAL A 25 8.31 12.12 15.73
CA VAL A 25 7.64 10.94 15.17
C VAL A 25 8.65 10.07 14.43
N LEU A 26 9.58 10.67 13.68
CA LEU A 26 10.65 9.95 12.98
C LEU A 26 11.61 9.25 13.96
N GLU A 27 11.88 9.85 15.12
CA GLU A 27 12.71 9.24 16.17
C GLU A 27 12.10 7.94 16.74
N VAL A 28 10.76 7.82 16.73
CA VAL A 28 10.05 6.65 17.24
C VAL A 28 9.79 5.61 16.14
N LEU A 29 9.27 6.04 14.99
CA LEU A 29 8.82 5.13 13.92
C LEU A 29 9.88 4.87 12.84
N GLY A 30 10.89 5.72 12.76
CA GLY A 30 11.80 5.79 11.61
C GLY A 30 11.12 6.34 10.35
N GLU A 31 11.90 6.42 9.27
CA GLU A 31 11.41 6.95 7.98
C GLU A 31 10.70 5.89 7.13
N GLN A 32 10.99 4.60 7.36
CA GLN A 32 10.56 3.51 6.47
C GLN A 32 9.03 3.36 6.33
N PRO A 33 8.21 3.53 7.39
CA PRO A 33 6.75 3.50 7.25
C PRO A 33 6.23 4.59 6.30
N PHE A 34 6.78 5.80 6.39
CA PHE A 34 6.40 6.91 5.53
C PHE A 34 6.84 6.71 4.08
N ARG A 35 7.93 5.96 3.84
CA ARG A 35 8.34 5.55 2.48
C ARG A 35 7.51 4.38 1.95
N ALA A 36 6.74 3.69 2.79
CA ALA A 36 5.83 2.61 2.40
C ALA A 36 4.41 3.12 2.16
N ASP A 37 4.04 4.24 2.76
CA ASP A 37 2.73 4.88 2.57
C ASP A 37 2.62 5.51 1.17
N LEU A 38 2.10 4.72 0.24
CA LEU A 38 1.92 5.05 -1.17
C LEU A 38 0.47 4.81 -1.58
N LEU A 39 -0.02 5.61 -2.51
CA LEU A 39 -1.30 5.34 -3.17
C LEU A 39 -1.20 4.05 -3.98
N ALA A 40 -2.25 3.21 -3.96
CA ALA A 40 -2.29 2.00 -4.77
C ALA A 40 -2.14 2.31 -6.27
N SER A 41 -2.96 3.23 -6.80
CA SER A 41 -2.83 3.72 -8.19
C SER A 41 -1.84 4.90 -8.26
N GLY A 42 -0.85 4.81 -9.16
CA GLY A 42 0.13 5.86 -9.43
C GLY A 42 1.26 5.97 -8.39
N GLY A 43 1.19 5.19 -7.31
CA GLY A 43 2.25 5.00 -6.33
C GLY A 43 2.79 3.58 -6.40
N LEU A 44 2.12 2.63 -5.73
CA LEU A 44 2.48 1.22 -5.72
C LEU A 44 2.43 0.63 -7.14
N ASP A 45 1.32 0.82 -7.84
CA ASP A 45 1.13 0.51 -9.25
C ASP A 45 1.24 1.78 -10.10
N ASP A 46 1.14 1.65 -11.42
CA ASP A 46 1.03 2.78 -12.32
C ASP A 46 -0.36 3.45 -12.22
N ARG A 47 -0.53 4.57 -12.95
CA ARG A 47 -1.75 5.36 -12.88
C ARG A 47 -2.98 4.64 -13.46
N ARG A 48 -2.77 3.67 -14.36
CA ARG A 48 -3.81 2.88 -15.02
C ARG A 48 -4.05 1.54 -14.32
N MET A 49 -3.31 1.25 -13.25
CA MET A 49 -3.26 -0.04 -12.57
C MET A 49 -2.91 -1.19 -13.53
N SER A 50 -1.97 -0.96 -14.46
CA SER A 50 -1.68 -1.92 -15.52
C SER A 50 -0.82 -3.11 -15.07
N ASN A 51 -0.14 -3.02 -13.91
CA ASN A 51 0.68 -4.12 -13.41
C ASN A 51 -0.11 -5.13 -12.57
N ASN A 52 -1.37 -4.82 -12.23
CA ASN A 52 -2.27 -5.71 -11.47
C ASN A 52 -1.74 -6.20 -10.12
N TYR A 53 -0.82 -5.46 -9.47
CA TYR A 53 -0.12 -5.97 -8.28
C TYR A 53 -1.05 -6.41 -7.14
N LEU A 54 -2.16 -5.70 -6.93
CA LEU A 54 -3.14 -6.07 -5.90
C LEU A 54 -3.90 -7.35 -6.28
N ALA A 55 -4.39 -7.45 -7.51
CA ALA A 55 -5.14 -8.60 -7.98
C ALA A 55 -4.26 -9.87 -8.01
N ASP A 56 -3.01 -9.73 -8.44
CA ASP A 56 -2.05 -10.84 -8.44
C ASP A 56 -1.75 -11.30 -7.00
N ALA A 57 -1.63 -10.36 -6.05
CA ALA A 57 -1.41 -10.69 -4.65
C ALA A 57 -2.63 -11.37 -4.00
N GLU A 58 -3.84 -10.96 -4.37
CA GLU A 58 -5.09 -11.60 -3.94
C GLU A 58 -5.22 -13.02 -4.51
N ALA A 59 -4.90 -13.23 -5.79
CA ALA A 59 -4.87 -14.57 -6.40
C ALA A 59 -3.83 -15.49 -5.73
N LEU A 60 -2.63 -14.97 -5.45
CA LEU A 60 -1.62 -15.71 -4.70
C LEU A 60 -2.08 -16.08 -3.29
N MET A 61 -2.85 -15.20 -2.63
CA MET A 61 -3.42 -15.50 -1.33
C MET A 61 -4.48 -16.60 -1.42
N ALA A 62 -5.39 -16.53 -2.40
CA ALA A 62 -6.42 -17.53 -2.62
C ALA A 62 -5.81 -18.93 -2.80
N ASP A 63 -4.77 -19.03 -3.66
CA ASP A 63 -4.00 -20.26 -3.86
C ASP A 63 -3.34 -20.74 -2.56
N ALA A 64 -2.69 -19.84 -1.81
CA ALA A 64 -2.00 -20.18 -0.57
C ALA A 64 -2.92 -20.73 0.53
N VAL A 65 -4.20 -20.34 0.55
CA VAL A 65 -5.18 -20.82 1.54
C VAL A 65 -6.17 -21.84 1.00
N GLY A 66 -6.08 -22.21 -0.27
CA GLY A 66 -7.00 -23.14 -0.92
C GLY A 66 -8.44 -22.61 -1.02
N ALA A 67 -8.60 -21.30 -1.23
CA ALA A 67 -9.89 -20.66 -1.49
C ALA A 67 -10.08 -20.44 -3.00
N ASP A 68 -11.34 -20.35 -3.44
CA ASP A 68 -11.64 -19.97 -4.83
C ASP A 68 -11.23 -18.52 -5.12
N GLU A 69 -11.41 -17.63 -4.15
CA GLU A 69 -11.09 -16.19 -4.23
C GLU A 69 -10.63 -15.67 -2.86
N ALA A 70 -9.82 -14.61 -2.85
CA ALA A 70 -9.41 -13.90 -1.64
C ALA A 70 -9.45 -12.38 -1.85
N TRP A 71 -9.80 -11.64 -0.80
CA TRP A 71 -9.90 -10.18 -0.84
C TRP A 71 -9.16 -9.56 0.34
N PHE A 72 -8.41 -8.47 0.09
CA PHE A 72 -7.71 -7.75 1.16
C PHE A 72 -8.52 -6.60 1.74
N SER A 73 -8.61 -6.57 3.07
CA SER A 73 -9.24 -5.50 3.84
C SER A 73 -8.28 -4.93 4.87
N THR A 74 -8.27 -3.61 5.02
CA THR A 74 -7.43 -2.90 6.00
C THR A 74 -8.13 -2.66 7.34
N CYS A 75 -9.44 -2.95 7.43
CA CYS A 75 -10.25 -2.64 8.61
C CYS A 75 -10.64 -3.88 9.43
N GLY A 76 -9.91 -4.99 9.25
CA GLY A 76 -10.13 -6.24 9.98
C GLY A 76 -11.47 -6.93 9.66
N SER A 77 -11.76 -7.99 10.41
CA SER A 77 -12.92 -8.86 10.15
C SER A 77 -14.27 -8.15 10.33
N SER A 78 -14.35 -7.14 11.20
CA SER A 78 -15.59 -6.35 11.41
C SER A 78 -16.10 -5.67 10.14
N LEU A 79 -15.20 -5.17 9.29
CA LEU A 79 -15.59 -4.65 7.98
C LEU A 79 -15.83 -5.79 6.99
N SER A 80 -14.96 -6.81 6.97
CA SER A 80 -15.07 -7.92 6.02
C SER A 80 -16.40 -8.67 6.12
N VAL A 81 -16.92 -8.89 7.34
CA VAL A 81 -18.23 -9.52 7.57
C VAL A 81 -19.39 -8.69 7.01
N LYS A 82 -19.26 -7.36 6.93
CA LYS A 82 -20.31 -6.49 6.37
C LYS A 82 -20.23 -6.38 4.84
N ALA A 83 -19.09 -6.72 4.26
CA ALA A 83 -18.87 -6.65 2.82
C ALA A 83 -19.23 -7.96 2.10
N ALA A 84 -19.26 -9.08 2.83
CA ALA A 84 -19.77 -10.37 2.39
C ALA A 84 -21.31 -10.39 2.38
#